data_AF-A0A538S8L6-F1
#
_entry.id   AF-A0A538S8L6-F1
#
_cell.length_a   1.000
_cell.length_b   1.000
_cell.length_c   1.000
_cell.angle_alpha   90.00
_cell.angle_beta   90.00
_cell.angle_gamma   90.00
#
_symmetry.space_group_name_H-M   'P 1'
#
loop_
_entity.id
_entity.type
_entity.pdbx_description
1 polymer ?
#
loop_
_entity_poly.entity_id
_entity_poly.type
_entity_poly.pdbx_seq_one_letter_code
_entity_poly.pdbx_strand_id
1 'polypeptide(L)'
;MLFGRKKSRPAEIARGMREQALSLTAADLNLQPIEARPHVWGAIMELGYARAVASLCAFADGTVSLYISTGGGIIGAGEQPAVREQAERFLTITETHVADFERVDDTPPPKPGRVRFYVRTFQATLTAEADEQDLGQNRH
;
A
#
# COMPACT_ATOMS: atom_id res chain seq x y z
N MET A 1 -32.60 -15.68 -21.83
CA MET A 1 -31.46 -16.24 -21.05
C MET A 1 -31.07 -15.20 -19.99
N LEU A 2 -31.21 -15.54 -18.71
CA LEU A 2 -30.86 -14.66 -17.59
C LEU A 2 -29.35 -14.72 -17.33
N PHE A 3 -28.62 -13.63 -17.56
CA PHE A 3 -27.31 -13.42 -16.96
C PHE A 3 -27.49 -12.60 -15.68
N GLY A 4 -27.73 -13.29 -14.56
CA GLY A 4 -27.62 -12.69 -13.24
C GLY A 4 -26.15 -12.45 -12.93
N ARG A 5 -25.67 -11.21 -13.09
CA ARG A 5 -24.33 -10.81 -12.66
C ARG A 5 -24.25 -11.03 -11.14
N LYS A 6 -23.53 -12.07 -10.70
CA LYS A 6 -23.34 -12.36 -9.27
C LYS A 6 -22.59 -11.17 -8.66
N LYS A 7 -23.26 -10.38 -7.82
CA LYS A 7 -22.66 -9.21 -7.17
C LYS A 7 -21.53 -9.69 -6.27
N SER A 8 -20.29 -9.31 -6.58
CA SER A 8 -19.12 -9.70 -5.78
C SER A 8 -19.27 -9.19 -4.35
N ARG A 9 -18.84 -10.01 -3.38
CA ARG A 9 -18.96 -9.65 -1.96
C ARG A 9 -17.95 -8.54 -1.63
N PRO A 10 -18.24 -7.62 -0.67
CA PRO A 10 -17.32 -6.53 -0.32
C PRO A 10 -15.88 -6.97 -0.02
N ALA A 11 -15.71 -8.10 0.69
CA ALA A 11 -14.39 -8.68 0.97
C ALA A 11 -13.64 -9.15 -0.29
N GLU A 12 -14.34 -9.64 -1.30
CA GLU A 12 -13.73 -10.04 -2.58
C GLU A 12 -13.27 -8.82 -3.37
N ILE A 13 -14.05 -7.73 -3.32
CA ILE A 13 -13.68 -6.45 -3.94
C ILE A 13 -12.44 -5.87 -3.25
N ALA A 14 -12.43 -5.81 -1.92
CA ALA A 14 -11.28 -5.29 -1.17
C ALA A 14 -10.00 -6.09 -1.44
N ARG A 15 -10.12 -7.43 -1.50
CA ARG A 15 -8.99 -8.29 -1.87
C ARG A 15 -8.49 -8.00 -3.29
N GLY A 16 -9.39 -7.90 -4.27
CA GLY A 16 -9.01 -7.58 -5.66
C GLY A 16 -8.35 -6.20 -5.79
N MET A 17 -8.83 -5.19 -5.05
CA MET A 17 -8.22 -3.86 -5.04
C MET A 17 -6.82 -3.86 -4.43
N ARG A 18 -6.61 -4.61 -3.33
CA ARG A 18 -5.28 -4.82 -2.75
C ARG A 18 -4.34 -5.52 -3.74
N GLU A 19 -4.80 -6.60 -4.38
CA GLU A 19 -4.02 -7.33 -5.39
C GLU A 19 -3.61 -6.41 -6.54
N GLN A 20 -4.54 -5.61 -7.05
CA GLN A 20 -4.27 -4.62 -8.09
C GLN A 20 -3.23 -3.58 -7.63
N ALA A 21 -3.38 -3.02 -6.42
CA ALA A 21 -2.43 -2.06 -5.87
C ALA A 21 -1.00 -2.63 -5.76
N LEU A 22 -0.87 -3.91 -5.41
CA LEU A 22 0.42 -4.61 -5.31
C LEU A 22 0.99 -5.04 -6.67
N SER A 23 0.16 -5.15 -7.71
CA SER A 23 0.60 -5.54 -9.06
C SER A 23 0.91 -4.36 -9.98
N LEU A 24 0.41 -3.15 -9.68
CA LEU A 24 0.66 -1.95 -10.49
C LEU A 24 2.15 -1.74 -10.74
N THR A 25 2.53 -1.26 -11.91
CA THR A 25 3.90 -0.82 -12.21
C THR A 25 3.94 0.70 -12.36
N ALA A 26 5.13 1.30 -12.25
CA ALA A 26 5.30 2.72 -12.56
C ALA A 26 4.85 3.06 -13.99
N ALA A 27 5.06 2.14 -14.94
CA ALA A 27 4.68 2.32 -16.33
C ALA A 27 3.14 2.37 -16.52
N ASP A 28 2.39 1.54 -15.78
CA ASP A 28 0.91 1.57 -15.82
C ASP A 28 0.35 2.95 -15.42
N LEU A 29 1.09 3.67 -14.58
CA LEU A 29 0.75 5.01 -14.09
C LEU A 29 1.48 6.13 -14.85
N ASN A 30 2.26 5.81 -15.88
CA ASN A 30 3.09 6.75 -16.64
C ASN A 30 4.07 7.57 -15.76
N LEU A 31 4.59 6.95 -14.70
CA LEU A 31 5.49 7.58 -13.75
C LEU A 31 6.96 7.43 -14.20
N GLN A 32 7.75 8.44 -13.89
CA GLN A 32 9.20 8.45 -14.08
C GLN A 32 9.88 8.87 -12.77
N PRO A 33 11.15 8.46 -12.54
CA PRO A 33 11.92 8.95 -11.41
C PRO A 33 12.01 10.48 -11.40
N ILE A 34 11.98 11.07 -10.22
CA ILE A 34 12.19 12.50 -10.01
C ILE A 34 13.38 12.71 -9.08
N GLU A 35 14.00 13.89 -9.10
CA GLU A 35 15.17 14.20 -8.27
C GLU A 35 14.90 14.00 -6.76
N ALA A 36 13.72 14.42 -6.29
CA ALA A 36 13.33 14.28 -4.88
C ALA A 36 13.03 12.83 -4.46
N ARG A 37 12.75 11.95 -5.42
CA ARG A 37 12.35 10.56 -5.19
C ARG A 37 12.80 9.66 -6.35
N PRO A 38 14.11 9.38 -6.44
CA PRO A 38 14.68 8.67 -7.59
C PRO A 38 14.37 7.17 -7.60
N HIS A 39 14.00 6.56 -6.47
CA HIS A 39 13.76 5.11 -6.40
C HIS A 39 12.28 4.76 -6.21
N VAL A 40 11.60 5.40 -5.26
CA VAL A 40 10.26 5.05 -4.81
C VAL A 40 9.19 5.77 -5.63
N TRP A 41 8.17 5.03 -6.06
CA TRP A 41 6.97 5.61 -6.66
C TRP A 41 5.68 5.22 -5.92
N GLY A 42 5.76 4.26 -5.00
CA GLY A 42 4.62 3.82 -4.22
C GLY A 42 5.01 3.17 -2.91
N ALA A 43 4.10 3.23 -1.94
CA ALA A 43 4.23 2.53 -0.68
C ALA A 43 2.87 2.02 -0.24
N ILE A 44 2.84 0.76 0.18
CA ILE A 44 1.67 0.11 0.76
C ILE A 44 2.03 -0.31 2.19
N MET A 45 1.29 0.19 3.18
CA MET A 45 1.43 -0.19 4.58
C MET A 45 0.24 -1.07 4.97
N GLU A 46 0.53 -2.25 5.50
CA GLU A 46 -0.47 -3.22 5.92
C GLU A 46 -0.42 -3.45 7.42
N LEU A 47 -1.57 -3.36 8.09
CA LEU A 47 -1.75 -3.65 9.50
C LEU A 47 -2.49 -4.97 9.65
N GLY A 48 -1.86 -5.95 10.29
CA GLY A 48 -2.45 -7.25 10.56
C GLY A 48 -3.28 -7.24 11.85
N TYR A 49 -4.59 -7.47 11.74
CA TYR A 49 -5.48 -7.68 12.88
C TYR A 49 -5.90 -9.16 12.98
N ALA A 50 -6.46 -9.55 14.13
CA ALA A 50 -6.90 -10.93 14.36
C ALA A 50 -7.90 -11.48 13.33
N ARG A 51 -8.69 -10.61 12.69
CA ARG A 51 -9.73 -10.99 11.72
C ARG A 51 -9.73 -10.17 10.43
N ALA A 52 -8.78 -9.26 10.26
CA ALA A 52 -8.75 -8.35 9.13
C ALA A 52 -7.32 -7.89 8.83
N VAL A 53 -7.10 -7.38 7.63
CA VAL A 53 -5.91 -6.63 7.24
C VAL A 53 -6.40 -5.29 6.72
N ALA A 54 -5.80 -4.22 7.20
CA ALA A 54 -5.99 -2.88 6.64
C ALA A 54 -4.78 -2.54 5.77
N SER A 55 -5.01 -2.22 4.49
CA SER A 55 -3.97 -1.89 3.52
C SER A 55 -4.11 -0.44 3.10
N LEU A 56 -3.22 0.43 3.57
CA LEU A 56 -3.11 1.82 3.14
C LEU A 56 -2.14 1.89 1.96
N CYS A 57 -2.59 2.42 0.83
CA CYS A 57 -1.81 2.59 -0.39
C CYS A 57 -1.59 4.08 -0.66
N ALA A 58 -0.37 4.47 -0.99
CA ALA A 58 -0.02 5.80 -1.48
C ALA A 58 0.89 5.67 -2.72
N PHE A 59 0.53 6.36 -3.80
CA PHE A 59 1.29 6.37 -5.06
C PHE A 59 1.61 7.79 -5.50
N ALA A 60 2.69 7.91 -6.29
CA ALA A 60 3.24 9.18 -6.77
C ALA A 60 2.30 10.01 -7.67
N ASP A 61 1.27 9.39 -8.25
CA ASP A 61 0.23 10.09 -9.03
C ASP A 61 -0.81 10.79 -8.13
N GLY A 62 -0.66 10.68 -6.81
CA GLY A 62 -1.59 11.22 -5.81
C GLY A 62 -2.70 10.24 -5.41
N THR A 63 -2.68 9.00 -5.92
CA THR A 63 -3.61 7.96 -5.48
C THR A 63 -3.36 7.62 -4.01
N VAL A 64 -4.40 7.73 -3.20
CA VAL A 64 -4.41 7.27 -1.80
C VAL A 64 -5.68 6.48 -1.55
N SER A 65 -5.54 5.25 -1.06
CA SER A 65 -6.68 4.37 -0.77
C SER A 65 -6.42 3.52 0.47
N LEU A 66 -7.49 3.15 1.17
CA LEU A 66 -7.48 2.22 2.29
C LEU A 66 -8.42 1.06 1.98
N TYR A 67 -7.93 -0.17 2.05
CA TYR A 67 -8.75 -1.37 1.87
C TYR A 67 -8.79 -2.18 3.15
N ILE A 68 -9.96 -2.70 3.52
CA ILE A 68 -10.11 -3.60 4.67
C ILE A 68 -10.49 -4.98 4.13
N SER A 69 -9.74 -6.02 4.49
CA SER A 69 -9.89 -7.36 3.89
C SER A 69 -11.26 -8.01 4.13
N THR A 70 -11.98 -7.60 5.18
CA THR A 70 -13.36 -8.01 5.46
C THR A 70 -14.41 -7.23 4.64
N GLY A 71 -13.96 -6.29 3.81
CA GLY A 71 -14.79 -5.36 3.03
C GLY A 71 -14.82 -3.95 3.63
N GLY A 72 -15.17 -2.97 2.80
CA GLY A 72 -15.10 -1.54 3.14
C GLY A 72 -13.74 -0.94 2.84
N GLY A 73 -13.59 0.36 3.15
CA GLY A 73 -12.38 1.13 2.85
C GLY A 73 -12.68 2.55 2.38
N ILE A 74 -11.64 3.22 1.89
CA ILE A 74 -11.70 4.57 1.29
C ILE A 74 -10.96 4.50 -0.05
N ILE A 75 -11.57 5.01 -1.10
CA ILE A 75 -10.96 5.12 -2.43
C ILE A 75 -10.86 6.59 -2.78
N GLY A 76 -9.73 7.01 -3.35
CA GLY A 76 -9.55 8.40 -3.78
C GLY A 76 -9.34 9.39 -2.64
N ALA A 77 -8.82 8.93 -1.49
CA ALA A 77 -8.59 9.79 -0.34
C ALA A 77 -7.62 10.95 -0.65
N GLY A 78 -6.75 10.77 -1.64
CA GLY A 78 -5.78 11.77 -2.11
C GLY A 78 -6.39 12.96 -2.88
N GLU A 79 -7.71 12.95 -3.13
CA GLU A 79 -8.43 14.15 -3.58
C GLU A 79 -8.52 15.22 -2.47
N GLN A 80 -8.41 14.81 -1.20
CA GLN A 80 -8.33 15.75 -0.09
C GLN A 80 -6.90 16.27 0.06
N PRO A 81 -6.66 17.61 -0.01
CA PRO A 81 -5.30 18.17 0.02
C PRO A 81 -4.49 17.77 1.25
N ALA A 82 -5.13 17.73 2.43
CA ALA A 82 -4.48 17.34 3.67
C ALA A 82 -4.00 15.86 3.64
N VAL A 83 -4.77 14.96 3.02
CA VAL A 83 -4.38 13.55 2.87
C VAL A 83 -3.26 13.39 1.85
N ARG A 84 -3.36 14.10 0.71
CA ARG A 84 -2.31 14.12 -0.31
C ARG A 84 -0.96 14.57 0.27
N GLU A 85 -0.97 15.60 1.10
CA GLU A 85 0.25 16.09 1.76
C GLU A 85 0.88 15.01 2.66
N GLN A 86 0.08 14.30 3.45
CA GLN A 86 0.61 13.22 4.29
C GLN A 86 1.10 12.03 3.46
N ALA A 87 0.46 11.73 2.32
CA ALA A 87 0.91 10.68 1.42
C ALA A 87 2.28 11.02 0.78
N GLU A 88 2.50 12.27 0.34
CA GLU A 88 3.80 12.69 -0.17
C GLU A 88 4.89 12.64 0.90
N ARG A 89 4.58 13.06 2.13
CA ARG A 89 5.50 12.91 3.27
C ARG A 89 5.83 11.45 3.55
N PHE A 90 4.84 10.56 3.53
CA PHE A 90 5.04 9.13 3.71
C PHE A 90 5.97 8.55 2.63
N LEU A 91 5.77 8.90 1.35
CA LEU A 91 6.63 8.46 0.27
C LEU A 91 8.06 9.03 0.39
N THR A 92 8.21 10.28 0.85
CA THR A 92 9.51 10.92 1.08
C THR A 92 10.29 10.24 2.21
N ILE A 93 9.63 9.91 3.31
CA ILE A 93 10.22 9.14 4.41
C ILE A 93 10.63 7.75 3.92
N THR A 94 9.76 7.09 3.15
CA THR A 94 10.04 5.77 2.58
C THR A 94 11.27 5.79 1.66
N GLU A 95 11.41 6.82 0.82
CA GLU A 95 12.60 7.01 -0.02
C GLU A 95 13.88 7.16 0.81
N THR A 96 13.82 7.93 1.90
CA THR A 96 14.97 8.15 2.79
C THR A 96 15.46 6.83 3.42
N HIS A 97 14.54 5.90 3.67
CA HIS A 97 14.81 4.60 4.27
C HIS A 97 14.86 3.45 3.26
N VAL A 98 14.88 3.71 1.95
CA VAL A 98 14.73 2.66 0.93
C VAL A 98 15.79 1.54 1.04
N ALA A 99 16.98 1.87 1.55
CA ALA A 99 18.07 0.93 1.77
C ALA A 99 17.83 -0.03 2.96
N ASP A 100 16.90 0.29 3.86
CA ASP A 100 16.54 -0.54 5.02
C ASP A 100 15.54 -1.65 4.66
N PHE A 101 15.05 -1.68 3.41
CA PHE A 101 14.10 -2.67 2.92
C PHE A 101 14.80 -3.78 2.13
N GLU A 102 14.23 -4.98 2.21
CA GLU A 102 14.73 -6.14 1.47
C GLU A 102 13.88 -6.38 0.22
N ARG A 103 14.50 -6.86 -0.87
CA ARG A 103 13.76 -7.22 -2.08
C ARG A 103 12.84 -8.41 -1.82
N VAL A 104 11.62 -8.37 -2.37
CA VAL A 104 10.66 -9.47 -2.30
C VAL A 104 9.96 -9.67 -3.65
N ASP A 105 9.62 -10.92 -3.96
CA ASP A 105 8.86 -11.26 -5.17
C ASP A 105 7.37 -11.55 -4.85
N ASP A 106 7.07 -11.99 -3.63
CA ASP A 106 5.70 -12.26 -3.16
C ASP A 106 5.22 -11.20 -2.15
N THR A 107 3.90 -10.99 -2.10
CA THR A 107 3.29 -9.96 -1.24
C THR A 107 2.22 -10.51 -0.26
N PRO A 108 2.56 -11.47 0.63
CA PRO A 108 1.59 -12.01 1.57
C PRO A 108 1.14 -10.96 2.61
N PRO A 109 -0.10 -11.03 3.11
CA PRO A 109 -0.52 -10.14 4.19
C PRO A 109 0.30 -10.38 5.48
N PRO A 110 0.45 -9.36 6.35
CA PRO A 110 1.09 -9.53 7.65
C PRO A 110 0.30 -10.47 8.57
N LYS A 111 1.00 -11.07 9.53
CA LYS A 111 0.36 -11.77 10.66
C LYS A 111 -0.32 -10.76 11.61
N PRO A 112 -1.29 -11.18 12.44
CA PRO A 112 -1.85 -10.32 13.48
C PRO A 112 -0.77 -9.70 14.37
N GLY A 113 -0.91 -8.40 14.68
CA GLY A 113 0.05 -7.63 15.48
C GLY A 113 1.31 -7.18 14.73
N ARG A 114 1.41 -7.46 13.42
CA ARG A 114 2.53 -7.01 12.58
C ARG A 114 2.10 -5.91 11.63
N VAL A 115 3.02 -4.99 11.39
CA VAL A 115 2.92 -4.01 10.31
C VAL A 115 3.93 -4.36 9.24
N ARG A 116 3.46 -4.53 8.01
CA ARG A 116 4.32 -4.83 6.87
C ARG A 116 4.20 -3.73 5.82
N PHE A 117 5.33 -3.34 5.29
CA PHE A 117 5.44 -2.40 4.20
C PHE A 117 5.79 -3.12 2.91
N TYR A 118 5.19 -2.67 1.81
CA TYR A 118 5.60 -2.99 0.44
C TYR A 118 5.93 -1.70 -0.28
N VAL A 119 7.22 -1.49 -0.52
CA VAL A 119 7.74 -0.31 -1.21
C VAL A 119 7.87 -0.64 -2.68
N ARG A 120 7.23 0.17 -3.52
CA ARG A 120 7.27 0.02 -4.96
C ARG A 120 8.30 0.99 -5.52
N THR A 121 9.35 0.43 -6.10
CA THR A 121 10.44 1.17 -6.75
C THR A 121 10.39 0.99 -8.26
N PHE A 122 11.17 1.78 -9.00
CA PHE A 122 11.27 1.62 -10.46
C PHE A 122 11.94 0.30 -10.88
N GLN A 123 12.57 -0.44 -9.95
CA GLN A 123 13.36 -1.64 -10.22
C GLN A 123 12.82 -2.91 -9.53
N ALA A 124 12.06 -2.74 -8.44
CA ALA A 124 11.71 -3.83 -7.53
C ALA A 124 10.50 -3.52 -6.64
N THR A 125 9.93 -4.57 -6.06
CA THR A 125 9.18 -4.47 -4.81
C THR A 125 10.12 -4.78 -3.65
N LEU A 126 10.11 -3.94 -2.63
CA LEU A 126 10.85 -4.13 -1.39
C LEU A 126 9.88 -4.30 -0.22
N THR A 127 10.34 -4.88 0.89
CA THR A 127 9.54 -5.11 2.08
C THR A 127 10.34 -4.95 3.37
N ALA A 128 9.63 -4.55 4.41
CA ALA A 128 10.08 -4.53 5.79
C ALA A 128 8.87 -4.84 6.69
N GLU A 129 9.11 -5.44 7.85
CA GLU A 129 8.05 -5.78 8.79
C GLU A 129 8.48 -5.51 10.24
N ALA A 130 7.63 -4.82 10.98
CA ALA A 130 7.83 -4.53 12.40
C ALA A 130 6.66 -5.07 13.23
N ASP A 131 6.83 -5.11 14.55
CA ASP A 131 5.71 -5.25 15.48
C ASP A 131 4.88 -3.95 15.49
N GLU A 132 3.56 -4.07 15.51
CA GLU A 132 2.65 -2.91 15.53
C GLU A 132 2.89 -2.01 16.74
N GLN A 133 3.13 -2.59 17.91
CA GLN A 133 3.34 -1.82 19.13
C GLN A 133 4.71 -1.15 19.13
N ASP A 134 5.75 -1.83 18.66
CA ASP A 134 7.08 -1.21 18.55
C ASP A 134 7.08 -0.09 17.52
N LEU A 135 6.35 -0.24 16.41
CA LEU A 135 6.17 0.83 15.43
C LEU A 135 5.41 2.03 16.04
N GLY A 136 4.26 1.76 16.67
CA GLY A 136 3.42 2.79 17.28
C GLY A 136 4.03 3.47 18.52
N GLN A 137 5.08 2.89 19.10
CA GLN A 137 5.77 3.40 20.29
C GLN A 137 7.24 3.80 20.01
N ASN A 138 7.66 3.87 18.74
CA ASN A 138 9.02 4.24 18.30
C ASN A 138 10.15 3.37 18.90
N ARG A 139 10.00 2.03 18.86
CA ARG A 139 10.99 1.03 19.32
C ARG A 139 11.47 0.08 18.20
N HIS A 140 11.61 0.58 16.98
CA HIS A 140 11.86 -0.21 15.77
C HIS A 140 13.13 0.27 15.04
#